data_AF-A0A7S3WZP2-F1
#
_entry.id   AF-A0A7S3WZP2-F1
#
_cell.length_a   1.000
_cell.length_b   1.000
_cell.length_c   1.000
_cell.angle_alpha   90.00
_cell.angle_beta   90.00
_cell.angle_gamma   90.00
#
_symmetry.space_group_name_H-M   'P 1'
#
loop_
_entity.id
_entity.type
_entity.pdbx_description
1 polymer ?
#
loop_
_entity_poly.entity_id
_entity_poly.type
_entity_poly.pdbx_seq_one_letter_code
_entity_poly.pdbx_strand_id
1 'polypeptide(L)'
;SSGWRHCGARAIPALIPMAKHKAHTKKNRKGYKKGDKIHGQKKGKKGEAAAYMTRAQALATLQVSLADFRRLCILKGIYPRDPKKKAAGMDKTYYHSKDILFLSHEPLLSKFFDMKTFMKKFKRLMGRKERGLAAGLEQRKPEYTLHHLVRERFPSFDMAVRDLDDAISMLALFQALSADQRRDIPTEAVNEATRLYQEFQLYVIRAQALRKVFASIKGYYFQAEIAGQPVTWLAPHQFSQELPPEVDFRVMLTFLEFYRAMVKFVNYRLYNELGLEYPPKRDAVKDNSASEMAALEVEMRDAGKAREAQAAQAEEADEAIATGVAADFGDENEEAQEMQKKLAAANRMKTTFRGLRVFINREVPLRPVYFA
;
A
#
# COMPACT_ATOMS: atom_id res chain seq x y z
N SER A 1 104.80 19.14 10.29
CA SER A 1 105.08 20.13 9.24
C SER A 1 103.80 20.36 8.46
N SER A 2 103.04 21.41 8.82
CA SER A 2 102.97 22.70 8.09
C SER A 2 102.22 22.54 6.76
N GLY A 3 100.95 22.93 6.64
CA GLY A 3 100.44 24.31 6.72
C GLY A 3 100.26 24.80 5.26
N TRP A 4 99.15 25.40 4.84
CA TRP A 4 98.73 26.79 5.05
C TRP A 4 97.22 26.88 4.67
N ARG A 5 96.29 27.26 5.56
CA ARG A 5 95.78 28.63 5.88
C ARG A 5 95.47 29.52 4.67
N HIS A 6 94.22 30.03 4.62
CA HIS A 6 93.81 31.44 4.63
C HIS A 6 92.31 31.50 5.04
N CYS A 7 91.98 32.03 6.23
CA CYS A 7 91.39 33.37 6.47
C CYS A 7 89.99 33.50 5.84
N GLY A 8 88.86 33.66 6.55
CA GLY A 8 88.61 34.39 7.79
C GLY A 8 87.77 35.63 7.48
N ALA A 9 86.44 35.56 7.60
CA ALA A 9 85.56 36.73 7.59
C ALA A 9 84.37 36.52 8.53
N ARG A 10 84.12 37.56 9.33
CA ARG A 10 83.29 37.60 10.53
C ARG A 10 81.79 37.65 10.26
N ALA A 11 81.06 37.25 11.30
CA ALA A 11 79.61 37.33 11.46
C ALA A 11 79.01 38.74 11.29
N ILE A 12 77.82 38.77 10.68
CA ILE A 12 76.79 39.80 10.86
C ILE A 12 75.50 39.04 11.23
N PRO A 13 74.84 39.34 12.36
CA PRO A 13 73.56 38.71 12.70
C PRO A 13 72.43 39.53 12.06
N ALA A 14 71.66 38.92 11.16
CA ALA A 14 70.48 39.56 10.58
C ALA A 14 69.26 38.64 10.65
N LEU A 15 68.43 38.93 11.66
CA LEU A 15 66.98 38.81 11.67
C LEU A 15 66.36 37.43 11.38
N ILE A 16 66.12 36.69 12.46
CA ILE A 16 65.07 35.67 12.56
C ILE A 16 63.75 36.32 12.11
N PRO A 17 63.03 35.80 11.10
CA PRO A 17 61.70 36.29 10.81
C PRO A 17 60.78 35.82 11.95
N MET A 18 60.37 36.79 12.77
CA MET A 18 59.37 36.62 13.83
C MET A 18 58.19 35.80 13.29
N ALA A 19 57.93 34.68 13.96
CA ALA A 19 56.72 33.89 13.77
C ALA A 19 55.51 34.83 13.91
N LYS A 20 54.80 35.07 12.81
CA LYS A 20 53.53 35.79 12.84
C LYS A 20 52.57 34.98 13.69
N HIS A 21 52.36 35.40 14.94
CA HIS A 21 51.21 35.01 15.73
C HIS A 21 49.98 35.23 14.86
N LYS A 22 49.35 34.13 14.42
CA LYS A 22 48.03 34.20 13.79
C LYS A 22 47.10 34.78 14.85
N ALA A 23 46.76 36.06 14.69
CA ALA A 23 45.71 36.69 15.45
C ALA A 23 44.47 35.80 15.35
N HIS A 24 43.97 35.32 16.49
CA HIS A 24 42.64 34.73 16.59
C HIS A 24 41.65 35.78 16.13
N THR A 25 41.32 35.75 14.84
CA THR A 25 40.22 36.50 14.27
C THR A 25 38.97 35.89 14.89
N LYS A 26 38.46 36.54 15.94
CA LYS A 26 37.11 36.29 16.45
C LYS A 26 36.19 36.28 15.23
N LYS A 27 35.63 35.12 14.88
CA LYS A 27 34.56 35.02 13.88
C LYS A 27 33.50 36.01 14.31
N ASN A 28 33.38 37.13 13.59
CA ASN A 28 32.29 38.08 13.78
C ASN A 28 30.99 37.28 13.77
N ARG A 29 30.21 37.35 14.86
CA ARG A 29 28.83 36.86 14.88
C ARG A 29 28.17 37.52 13.68
N LYS A 30 27.73 36.73 12.69
CA LYS A 30 27.03 37.22 11.49
C LYS A 30 25.98 38.23 11.94
N GLY A 31 26.25 39.52 11.71
CA GLY A 31 25.30 40.60 11.98
C GLY A 31 24.04 40.33 11.18
N TYR A 32 22.88 40.46 11.81
CA TYR A 32 21.58 40.35 11.14
C TYR A 32 21.51 41.42 10.05
N LYS A 33 21.25 41.03 8.79
CA LYS A 33 21.11 41.99 7.70
C LYS A 33 19.81 42.77 7.91
N LYS A 34 19.85 44.09 7.70
CA LYS A 34 18.69 44.99 7.78
C LYS A 34 17.61 44.46 6.81
N GLY A 35 16.52 43.89 7.35
CA GLY A 35 15.48 43.19 6.58
C GLY A 35 15.22 41.73 6.98
N ASP A 36 16.07 41.12 7.82
CA ASP A 36 15.88 39.74 8.30
C ASP A 36 14.74 39.58 9.32
N LYS A 37 14.31 40.69 9.94
CA LYS A 37 13.25 40.71 10.95
C LYS A 37 12.10 41.61 10.51
N ILE A 38 10.90 41.04 10.43
CA ILE A 38 9.63 41.78 10.31
C ILE A 38 8.94 41.61 11.66
N HIS A 39 8.58 42.71 12.33
CA HIS A 39 8.00 42.72 13.69
C HIS A 39 8.78 41.89 14.74
N GLY A 40 10.13 41.99 14.74
CA GLY A 40 10.98 41.28 15.70
C GLY A 40 11.20 39.79 15.42
N GLN A 41 10.52 39.22 14.42
CA GLN A 41 10.62 37.80 14.07
C GLN A 41 11.41 37.57 12.80
N LYS A 42 12.23 36.52 12.78
CA LYS A 42 12.99 36.15 11.59
C LYS A 42 12.05 35.82 10.43
N LYS A 43 12.39 36.29 9.23
CA LYS A 43 11.65 35.99 8.00
C LYS A 43 11.41 34.47 7.86
N GLY A 44 10.17 34.09 7.55
CA GLY A 44 9.77 32.68 7.38
C GLY A 44 9.44 31.91 8.67
N LYS A 45 9.45 32.56 9.85
CA LYS A 45 9.06 31.91 11.13
C LYS A 45 7.55 31.89 11.41
N LYS A 46 6.76 32.70 10.70
CA LYS A 46 5.30 32.74 10.84
C LYS A 46 4.60 32.80 9.48
N GLY A 47 3.35 32.37 9.45
CA GLY A 47 2.49 32.34 8.28
C GLY A 47 2.71 31.10 7.40
N GLU A 48 2.18 31.17 6.18
CA GLU A 48 2.19 30.07 5.20
C GLU A 48 3.61 29.52 4.94
N ALA A 49 4.62 30.39 4.91
CA ALA A 49 6.01 29.98 4.71
C ALA A 49 6.58 29.07 5.83
N ALA A 50 6.01 29.11 7.04
CA ALA A 50 6.39 28.22 8.15
C ALA A 50 5.55 26.92 8.17
N ALA A 51 4.37 26.95 7.57
CA ALA A 51 3.46 25.80 7.51
C ALA A 51 3.92 24.72 6.53
N TYR A 52 4.79 25.07 5.58
CA TYR A 52 5.33 24.14 4.60
C TYR A 52 6.84 24.01 4.71
N MET A 53 7.32 22.81 4.46
CA MET A 53 8.74 22.50 4.34
C MET A 53 9.03 21.83 3.00
N THR A 54 10.21 22.07 2.45
CA THR A 54 10.65 21.42 1.21
C THR A 54 10.98 19.95 1.46
N ARG A 55 10.91 19.11 0.43
CA ARG A 55 11.34 17.70 0.50
C ARG A 55 12.74 17.53 1.10
N ALA A 56 13.69 18.38 0.72
CA ALA A 56 15.06 18.33 1.26
C ALA A 56 15.11 18.60 2.77
N GLN A 57 14.29 19.54 3.26
CA GLN A 57 14.17 19.82 4.69
C GLN A 57 13.49 18.67 5.43
N ALA A 58 12.46 18.05 4.84
CA ALA A 58 11.79 16.88 5.42
C ALA A 58 12.76 15.70 5.57
N LEU A 59 13.57 15.41 4.54
CA LEU A 59 14.62 14.39 4.58
C LEU A 59 15.66 14.66 5.67
N ALA A 60 16.11 15.91 5.80
CA ALA A 60 17.07 16.30 6.81
C ALA A 60 16.50 16.19 8.24
N THR A 61 15.20 16.45 8.41
CA THR A 61 14.51 16.37 9.70
C THR A 61 14.33 14.93 10.14
N LEU A 62 13.84 14.06 9.24
CA LEU A 62 13.56 12.65 9.53
C LEU A 62 14.81 11.75 9.47
N GLN A 63 15.92 12.23 8.90
CA GLN A 63 17.19 11.49 8.75
C GLN A 63 17.07 10.17 7.96
N VAL A 64 16.14 10.13 7.00
CA VAL A 64 15.86 8.97 6.15
C VAL A 64 16.36 9.17 4.72
N SER A 65 16.52 8.07 3.99
CA SER A 65 16.82 8.13 2.55
C SER A 65 15.60 8.60 1.74
N LEU A 66 15.81 9.06 0.50
CA LEU A 66 14.69 9.45 -0.37
C LEU A 66 13.74 8.28 -0.66
N ALA A 67 14.26 7.06 -0.79
CA ALA A 67 13.46 5.87 -1.03
C ALA A 67 12.58 5.53 0.18
N ASP A 68 13.17 5.53 1.39
CA ASP A 68 12.43 5.26 2.63
C ASP A 68 11.42 6.35 2.94
N PHE A 69 11.76 7.61 2.65
CA PHE A 69 10.84 8.74 2.78
C PHE A 69 9.64 8.59 1.86
N ARG A 70 9.85 8.28 0.57
CA ARG A 70 8.77 8.03 -0.39
C ARG A 70 7.86 6.89 0.08
N ARG A 71 8.45 5.78 0.52
CA ARG A 71 7.72 4.63 1.08
C ARG A 71 6.88 5.04 2.28
N LEU A 72 7.46 5.76 3.23
CA LEU A 72 6.77 6.21 4.43
C LEU A 72 5.59 7.14 4.09
N CYS A 73 5.80 8.08 3.17
CA CYS A 73 4.74 8.96 2.69
C CYS A 73 3.59 8.19 2.03
N ILE A 74 3.89 7.18 1.21
CA ILE A 74 2.87 6.35 0.55
C ILE A 74 2.07 5.54 1.58
N LEU A 75 2.77 4.86 2.50
CA LEU A 75 2.14 4.04 3.54
C LEU A 75 1.22 4.88 4.45
N LYS A 76 1.64 6.10 4.79
CA LYS A 76 0.86 7.00 5.65
C LYS A 76 -0.21 7.80 4.88
N GLY A 77 -0.12 7.88 3.56
CA GLY A 77 -1.00 8.74 2.75
C GLY A 77 -0.67 10.23 2.86
N ILE A 78 0.60 10.59 2.96
CA ILE A 78 1.05 11.99 2.96
C ILE A 78 1.47 12.39 1.55
N TYR A 79 0.77 13.39 1.01
CA TYR A 79 0.97 13.87 -0.35
C TYR A 79 1.71 15.22 -0.36
N PRO A 80 2.51 15.49 -1.41
CA PRO A 80 3.04 16.82 -1.62
C PRO A 80 1.91 17.83 -1.80
N ARG A 81 2.09 19.05 -1.28
CA ARG A 81 1.14 20.15 -1.40
C ARG A 81 1.72 21.28 -2.23
N ASP A 82 0.83 22.03 -2.89
CA ASP A 82 1.22 23.21 -3.66
C ASP A 82 0.83 24.51 -2.94
N PRO A 83 1.71 25.08 -2.10
CA PRO A 83 1.39 26.28 -1.35
C PRO A 83 1.37 27.52 -2.26
N LYS A 84 0.51 28.50 -1.94
CA LYS A 84 0.42 29.76 -2.69
C LYS A 84 1.74 30.54 -2.59
N LYS A 85 2.37 30.53 -1.41
CA LYS A 85 3.66 31.18 -1.15
C LYS A 85 4.80 30.16 -1.07
N LYS A 86 5.53 30.01 -2.18
CA LYS A 86 6.69 29.10 -2.31
C LYS A 86 7.99 29.80 -1.89
N ALA A 87 8.29 29.80 -0.59
CA ALA A 87 9.43 30.52 -0.04
C ALA A 87 10.82 30.06 -0.54
N ALA A 88 10.95 28.80 -0.99
CA ALA A 88 12.23 28.20 -1.38
C ALA A 88 12.41 28.03 -2.90
N GLY A 89 11.43 28.43 -3.72
CA GLY A 89 11.43 28.24 -5.19
C GLY A 89 10.21 27.45 -5.69
N MET A 90 9.84 27.65 -6.96
CA MET A 90 8.68 26.99 -7.62
C MET A 90 8.95 25.56 -8.05
N ASP A 91 10.21 25.22 -8.28
CA ASP A 91 10.75 23.92 -8.71
C ASP A 91 10.71 22.84 -7.61
N LYS A 92 10.44 23.25 -6.36
CA LYS A 92 10.53 22.38 -5.19
C LYS A 92 9.17 21.79 -4.84
N THR A 93 9.24 20.55 -4.37
CA THR A 93 8.11 19.86 -3.75
C THR A 93 8.01 20.24 -2.29
N TYR A 94 6.82 20.65 -1.87
CA TYR A 94 6.52 21.06 -0.51
C TYR A 94 5.62 20.03 0.19
N TYR A 95 5.85 19.86 1.48
CA TYR A 95 5.04 19.06 2.39
C TYR A 95 4.60 19.95 3.53
N HIS A 96 3.47 19.63 4.15
CA HIS A 96 3.01 20.37 5.31
C HIS A 96 3.84 19.98 6.54
N SER A 97 4.25 20.99 7.32
CA SER A 97 5.16 20.80 8.44
C SER A 97 4.59 19.91 9.54
N LYS A 98 3.26 19.94 9.75
CA LYS A 98 2.60 19.05 10.72
C LYS A 98 2.63 17.59 10.26
N ASP A 99 2.50 17.35 8.96
CA ASP A 99 2.47 15.99 8.39
C ASP A 99 3.85 15.34 8.56
N ILE A 100 4.93 16.10 8.38
CA ILE A 100 6.30 15.62 8.63
C ILE A 100 6.57 15.42 10.13
N LEU A 101 6.02 16.28 11.00
CA LEU A 101 6.10 16.06 12.44
C LEU A 101 5.39 14.76 12.83
N PHE A 102 4.23 14.48 12.23
CA PHE A 102 3.50 13.24 12.44
C PHE A 102 4.33 12.01 12.02
N LEU A 103 4.99 12.07 10.86
CA LEU A 103 5.93 11.03 10.42
C LEU A 103 7.08 10.78 11.39
N SER A 104 7.52 11.80 12.13
CA SER A 104 8.61 11.66 13.10
C SER A 104 8.23 10.78 14.30
N HIS A 105 6.93 10.67 14.60
CA HIS A 105 6.40 9.84 15.67
C HIS A 105 5.90 8.47 15.19
N GLU A 106 6.05 8.17 13.90
CA GLU A 106 5.57 6.93 13.31
C GLU A 106 6.44 5.72 13.72
N PRO A 107 5.87 4.62 14.27
CA PRO A 107 6.65 3.45 14.68
C PRO A 107 7.43 2.78 13.55
N LEU A 108 6.93 2.85 12.31
CA LEU A 108 7.61 2.32 11.12
C LEU A 108 8.99 2.95 10.89
N LEU A 109 9.18 4.20 11.32
CA LEU A 109 10.45 4.90 11.18
C LEU A 109 11.56 4.17 11.96
N SER A 110 11.27 3.73 13.19
CA SER A 110 12.19 2.91 13.99
C SER A 110 12.53 1.60 13.28
N LYS A 111 11.53 0.93 12.70
CA LYS A 111 11.73 -0.33 11.97
C LYS A 111 12.60 -0.16 10.74
N PHE A 112 12.49 0.96 10.02
CA PHE A 112 13.38 1.25 8.90
C PHE A 112 14.83 1.44 9.35
N PHE A 113 15.07 2.05 10.51
CA PHE A 113 16.41 2.13 11.09
C PHE A 113 16.96 0.77 11.52
N ASP A 114 16.12 -0.10 12.07
CA ASP A 114 16.48 -1.48 12.42
C ASP A 114 16.87 -2.28 11.18
N MET A 115 16.05 -2.23 10.13
CA MET A 115 16.34 -2.86 8.84
C MET A 115 17.62 -2.34 8.22
N LYS A 116 17.87 -1.02 8.28
CA LYS A 116 19.12 -0.43 7.77
C LYS A 116 20.34 -0.91 8.56
N THR A 117 20.21 -1.03 9.88
CA THR A 117 21.26 -1.54 10.76
C THR A 117 21.52 -3.03 10.50
N PHE A 118 20.46 -3.81 10.33
CA PHE A 118 20.52 -5.20 9.90
C PHE A 118 21.28 -5.34 8.58
N MET A 119 20.91 -4.57 7.55
CA MET A 119 21.56 -4.62 6.24
C MET A 119 23.06 -4.27 6.31
N LYS A 120 23.45 -3.31 7.17
CA LYS A 120 24.87 -3.00 7.41
C LYS A 120 25.61 -4.16 8.07
N LYS A 121 25.02 -4.78 9.10
CA LYS A 121 25.61 -5.94 9.80
C LYS A 121 25.74 -7.14 8.86
N PHE A 122 24.69 -7.42 8.08
CA PHE A 122 24.67 -8.50 7.09
C PHE A 122 25.76 -8.31 6.02
N LYS A 123 25.84 -7.12 5.41
CA LYS A 123 26.91 -6.79 4.45
C LYS A 123 28.31 -6.93 5.04
N ARG A 124 28.50 -6.57 6.32
CA ARG A 124 29.78 -6.72 7.01
C ARG A 124 30.17 -8.19 7.19
N LEU A 125 29.24 -9.05 7.60
CA LEU A 125 29.46 -10.49 7.76
C LEU A 125 29.72 -11.17 6.41
N MET A 126 28.93 -10.83 5.40
CA MET A 126 29.13 -11.32 4.03
C MET A 126 30.47 -10.90 3.44
N GLY A 127 30.89 -9.65 3.68
CA GLY A 127 32.22 -9.17 3.27
C GLY A 127 33.37 -9.89 3.97
N ARG A 128 33.18 -10.36 5.21
CA ARG A 128 34.14 -11.20 5.96
C ARG A 128 34.07 -12.68 5.58
N LYS A 129 33.16 -13.07 4.67
CA LYS A 129 32.89 -14.46 4.26
C LYS A 129 32.41 -15.37 5.41
N GLU A 130 31.90 -14.80 6.51
CA GLU A 130 31.34 -15.52 7.65
C GLU A 130 29.88 -15.96 7.35
N ARG A 131 29.71 -16.92 6.43
CA ARG A 131 28.39 -17.31 5.91
C ARG A 131 27.45 -17.89 6.97
N GLY A 132 27.97 -18.63 7.95
CA GLY A 132 27.15 -19.23 9.01
C GLY A 132 26.49 -18.18 9.91
N LEU A 133 27.27 -17.17 10.34
CA LEU A 133 26.74 -16.05 11.13
C LEU A 133 25.80 -15.17 10.30
N ALA A 134 26.07 -14.99 9.01
CA ALA A 134 25.18 -14.27 8.12
C ALA A 134 23.83 -14.97 7.96
N ALA A 135 23.80 -16.30 7.80
CA ALA A 135 22.56 -17.08 7.72
C ALA A 135 21.75 -17.03 9.03
N GLY A 136 22.41 -17.12 10.19
CA GLY A 136 21.75 -16.95 11.49
C GLY A 136 21.21 -15.53 11.69
N LEU A 137 21.87 -14.51 11.13
CA LEU A 137 21.36 -13.15 11.14
C LEU A 137 20.14 -13.01 10.22
N GLU A 138 20.18 -13.59 9.01
CA GLU A 138 19.07 -13.58 8.03
C GLU A 138 17.75 -14.06 8.64
N GLN A 139 17.78 -15.12 9.45
CA GLN A 139 16.60 -15.64 10.17
C GLN A 139 16.01 -14.64 11.17
N ARG A 140 16.80 -13.69 11.66
CA ARG A 140 16.41 -12.63 12.60
C ARG A 140 16.17 -11.30 11.90
N LYS A 141 15.89 -11.33 10.59
CA LYS A 141 15.59 -10.13 9.81
C LYS A 141 14.40 -9.39 10.43
N PRO A 142 14.54 -8.08 10.73
CA PRO A 142 13.44 -7.33 11.29
C PRO A 142 12.35 -7.12 10.23
N GLU A 143 11.14 -7.56 10.56
CA GLU A 143 9.93 -7.32 9.78
C GLU A 143 9.06 -6.28 10.47
N TYR A 144 8.21 -5.61 9.70
CA TYR A 144 7.22 -4.69 10.22
C TYR A 144 5.85 -5.04 9.63
N THR A 145 4.82 -4.68 10.37
CA THR A 145 3.42 -4.92 9.99
C THR A 145 2.72 -3.60 9.69
N LEU A 146 1.80 -3.60 8.72
CA LEU A 146 1.02 -2.41 8.36
C LEU A 146 -0.35 -2.33 9.04
N HIS A 147 -0.65 -3.26 9.97
CA HIS A 147 -1.96 -3.38 10.61
C HIS A 147 -2.43 -2.09 11.33
N HIS A 148 -1.53 -1.41 12.03
CA HIS A 148 -1.85 -0.16 12.72
C HIS A 148 -2.21 0.97 11.74
N LEU A 149 -1.51 1.04 10.60
CA LEU A 149 -1.79 2.03 9.55
C LEU A 149 -3.15 1.83 8.92
N VAL A 150 -3.53 0.58 8.61
CA VAL A 150 -4.85 0.30 8.03
C VAL A 150 -5.95 0.74 8.99
N ARG A 151 -5.82 0.44 10.28
CA ARG A 151 -6.81 0.82 11.32
C ARG A 151 -6.90 2.32 11.54
N GLU A 152 -5.78 3.03 11.47
CA GLU A 152 -5.76 4.49 11.60
C GLU A 152 -6.38 5.17 10.37
N ARG A 153 -6.09 4.67 9.17
CA ARG A 153 -6.61 5.23 7.91
C ARG A 153 -8.08 4.91 7.69
N PHE A 154 -8.52 3.72 8.09
CA PHE A 154 -9.90 3.24 7.95
C PHE A 154 -10.46 2.82 9.32
N PRO A 155 -10.99 3.78 10.11
CA PRO A 155 -11.58 3.48 11.40
C PRO A 155 -12.87 2.65 11.31
N SER A 156 -13.64 2.83 10.24
CA SER A 156 -14.84 2.04 9.93
C SER A 156 -14.61 1.14 8.72
N PHE A 157 -15.28 0.00 8.71
CA PHE A 157 -15.31 -0.93 7.58
C PHE A 157 -15.85 -0.27 6.31
N ASP A 158 -16.90 0.54 6.43
CA ASP A 158 -17.51 1.26 5.29
C ASP A 158 -16.51 2.17 4.57
N MET A 159 -15.54 2.74 5.32
CA MET A 159 -14.51 3.61 4.73
C MET A 159 -13.46 2.78 3.98
N ALA A 160 -13.17 1.56 4.44
CA ALA A 160 -12.28 0.66 3.73
C ALA A 160 -12.92 0.13 2.43
N VAL A 161 -14.23 -0.12 2.42
CA VAL A 161 -14.95 -0.58 1.22
C VAL A 161 -14.96 0.52 0.13
N ARG A 162 -15.09 1.80 0.49
CA ARG A 162 -15.03 2.91 -0.48
C ARG A 162 -13.71 3.03 -1.23
N ASP A 163 -12.60 2.75 -0.54
CA ASP A 163 -11.25 2.82 -1.13
C ASP A 163 -10.81 1.46 -1.75
N LEU A 164 -11.71 0.47 -1.81
CA LEU A 164 -11.40 -0.89 -2.28
C LEU A 164 -11.18 -0.95 -3.79
N ASP A 165 -11.79 -0.05 -4.57
CA ASP A 165 -11.71 0.02 -6.04
C ASP A 165 -10.26 0.02 -6.57
N ASP A 166 -9.44 0.95 -6.04
CA ASP A 166 -8.04 1.09 -6.42
C ASP A 166 -7.20 -0.11 -5.95
N ALA A 167 -7.50 -0.64 -4.76
CA ALA A 167 -6.78 -1.77 -4.20
C ALA A 167 -6.98 -3.03 -5.05
N ILE A 168 -8.22 -3.36 -5.41
CA ILE A 168 -8.55 -4.53 -6.23
C ILE A 168 -8.02 -4.37 -7.65
N SER A 169 -8.11 -3.17 -8.24
CA SER A 169 -7.55 -2.89 -9.57
C SER A 169 -6.03 -3.10 -9.61
N MET A 170 -5.32 -2.69 -8.55
CA MET A 170 -3.88 -2.93 -8.42
C MET A 170 -3.55 -4.42 -8.25
N LEU A 171 -4.32 -5.17 -7.46
CA LEU A 171 -4.12 -6.61 -7.33
C LEU A 171 -4.34 -7.33 -8.66
N ALA A 172 -5.40 -6.98 -9.40
CA ALA A 172 -5.70 -7.51 -10.72
C ALA A 172 -4.59 -7.20 -11.73
N LEU A 173 -4.02 -6.00 -11.66
CA LEU A 173 -2.85 -5.63 -12.48
C LEU A 173 -1.65 -6.52 -12.16
N PHE A 174 -1.26 -6.62 -10.89
CA PHE A 174 -0.08 -7.40 -10.50
C PHE A 174 -0.25 -8.91 -10.73
N GLN A 175 -1.47 -9.43 -10.76
CA GLN A 175 -1.76 -10.80 -11.18
C GLN A 175 -1.50 -11.01 -12.69
N ALA A 176 -1.84 -10.03 -13.53
CA ALA A 176 -1.60 -10.11 -14.97
C ALA A 176 -0.12 -9.89 -15.32
N LEU A 177 0.64 -9.24 -14.45
CA LEU A 177 2.07 -9.03 -14.62
C LEU A 177 2.86 -10.30 -14.27
N SER A 178 3.86 -10.61 -15.09
CA SER A 178 4.84 -11.64 -14.77
C SER A 178 5.89 -11.11 -13.80
N ALA A 179 6.41 -11.98 -12.94
CA ALA A 179 7.55 -11.64 -12.09
C ALA A 179 8.78 -11.38 -12.96
N ASP A 180 9.29 -10.15 -12.95
CA ASP A 180 10.48 -9.74 -13.70
C ASP A 180 11.58 -9.26 -12.76
N GLN A 181 12.73 -9.95 -12.83
CA GLN A 181 13.92 -9.62 -12.07
C GLN A 181 14.54 -8.27 -12.50
N ARG A 182 14.35 -7.85 -13.76
CA ARG A 182 14.89 -6.58 -14.27
C ARG A 182 14.21 -5.35 -13.66
N ARG A 183 12.98 -5.51 -13.19
CA ARG A 183 12.15 -4.45 -12.60
C ARG A 183 12.00 -4.59 -11.08
N ASP A 184 12.77 -5.48 -10.45
CA ASP A 184 12.70 -5.78 -9.02
C ASP A 184 11.29 -6.19 -8.53
N ILE A 185 10.50 -6.88 -9.37
CA ILE A 185 9.17 -7.37 -8.99
C ILE A 185 9.31 -8.74 -8.33
N PRO A 186 9.07 -8.87 -7.01
CA PRO A 186 9.23 -10.14 -6.32
C PRO A 186 8.07 -11.09 -6.64
N THR A 187 8.40 -12.36 -6.87
CA THR A 187 7.43 -13.45 -7.10
C THR A 187 6.43 -13.57 -5.94
N GLU A 188 6.90 -13.41 -4.70
CA GLU A 188 6.06 -13.45 -3.50
C GLU A 188 4.92 -12.42 -3.54
N ALA A 189 5.19 -11.19 -4.00
CA ALA A 189 4.16 -10.15 -4.08
C ALA A 189 3.12 -10.44 -5.16
N VAL A 190 3.54 -11.00 -6.30
CA VAL A 190 2.64 -11.42 -7.39
C VAL A 190 1.75 -12.58 -6.96
N ASN A 191 2.33 -13.58 -6.30
CA ASN A 191 1.59 -14.74 -5.81
C ASN A 191 0.57 -14.35 -4.74
N GLU A 192 0.97 -13.49 -3.80
CA GLU A 192 0.07 -12.98 -2.77
C GLU A 192 -1.03 -12.09 -3.35
N ALA A 193 -0.72 -11.26 -4.35
CA ALA A 193 -1.71 -10.43 -5.03
C ALA A 193 -2.75 -11.28 -5.77
N THR A 194 -2.28 -12.27 -6.53
CA THR A 194 -3.12 -13.26 -7.21
C THR A 194 -4.04 -13.97 -6.21
N ARG A 195 -3.48 -14.42 -5.08
CA ARG A 195 -4.23 -15.08 -4.02
C ARG A 195 -5.35 -14.20 -3.47
N LEU A 196 -5.02 -12.97 -3.06
CA LEU A 196 -5.99 -12.05 -2.46
C LEU A 196 -7.08 -11.62 -3.45
N TYR A 197 -6.71 -11.45 -4.72
CA TYR A 197 -7.69 -11.18 -5.78
C TYR A 197 -8.64 -12.36 -5.94
N GLN A 198 -8.14 -13.59 -6.09
CA GLN A 198 -8.98 -14.80 -6.18
C GLN A 198 -9.91 -14.96 -4.97
N GLU A 199 -9.42 -14.73 -3.75
CA GLU A 199 -10.24 -14.75 -2.53
C GLU A 199 -11.37 -13.70 -2.59
N PHE A 200 -11.09 -12.51 -3.12
CA PHE A 200 -12.11 -11.49 -3.33
C PHE A 200 -13.12 -11.87 -4.42
N GLN A 201 -12.66 -12.43 -5.55
CA GLN A 201 -13.54 -12.93 -6.61
C GLN A 201 -14.50 -14.00 -6.09
N LEU A 202 -14.00 -14.93 -5.29
CA LEU A 202 -14.78 -16.01 -4.68
C LEU A 202 -15.87 -15.46 -3.76
N TYR A 203 -15.54 -14.44 -2.96
CA TYR A 203 -16.54 -13.74 -2.15
C TYR A 203 -17.64 -13.15 -3.03
N VAL A 204 -17.30 -12.42 -4.10
CA VAL A 204 -18.27 -11.77 -5.00
C VAL A 204 -19.19 -12.80 -5.67
N ILE A 205 -18.64 -13.96 -6.08
CA ILE A 205 -19.41 -15.06 -6.66
C ILE A 205 -20.38 -15.64 -5.62
N ARG A 206 -19.90 -15.97 -4.42
CA ARG A 206 -20.72 -16.60 -3.38
C ARG A 206 -21.81 -15.67 -2.85
N ALA A 207 -21.48 -14.39 -2.68
CA ALA A 207 -22.43 -13.36 -2.27
C ALA A 207 -23.39 -12.96 -3.40
N GLN A 208 -23.13 -13.38 -4.65
CA GLN A 208 -23.85 -12.94 -5.85
C GLN A 208 -23.96 -11.41 -5.91
N ALA A 209 -22.83 -10.75 -5.62
CA ALA A 209 -22.75 -9.30 -5.43
C ALA A 209 -22.52 -8.53 -6.74
N LEU A 210 -22.18 -9.21 -7.84
CA LEU A 210 -21.93 -8.57 -9.12
C LEU A 210 -23.21 -7.92 -9.68
N ARG A 211 -23.08 -6.71 -10.22
CA ARG A 211 -24.19 -5.91 -10.76
C ARG A 211 -24.00 -5.54 -12.22
N LYS A 212 -22.82 -5.06 -12.59
CA LYS A 212 -22.53 -4.63 -13.97
C LYS A 212 -21.19 -5.15 -14.42
N VAL A 213 -21.11 -5.48 -15.71
CA VAL A 213 -19.89 -5.90 -16.39
C VAL A 213 -19.80 -5.13 -17.69
N PHE A 214 -18.63 -4.55 -17.97
CA PHE A 214 -18.36 -3.86 -19.22
C PHE A 214 -17.00 -4.28 -19.77
N ALA A 215 -17.00 -4.91 -20.94
CA ALA A 215 -15.77 -5.27 -21.65
C ALA A 215 -15.30 -4.10 -22.52
N SER A 216 -14.03 -3.73 -22.38
CA SER A 216 -13.38 -2.66 -23.13
C SER A 216 -12.06 -3.15 -23.74
N ILE A 217 -11.43 -2.30 -24.56
CA ILE A 217 -10.09 -2.55 -25.12
C ILE A 217 -9.05 -2.71 -24.00
N LYS A 218 -9.20 -1.99 -22.88
CA LYS A 218 -8.26 -2.03 -21.76
C LYS A 218 -8.37 -3.30 -20.90
N GLY A 219 -9.54 -3.92 -20.89
CA GLY A 219 -9.86 -4.99 -19.94
C GLY A 219 -11.35 -5.04 -19.61
N TYR A 220 -11.67 -5.71 -18.53
CA TYR A 220 -13.03 -5.89 -18.01
C TYR A 220 -13.25 -4.96 -16.82
N TYR A 221 -14.28 -4.14 -16.89
CA TYR A 221 -14.78 -3.37 -15.76
C TYR A 221 -15.86 -4.18 -15.07
N PHE A 222 -15.67 -4.45 -13.79
CA PHE A 222 -16.64 -5.13 -12.94
C PHE A 222 -17.17 -4.14 -11.91
N GLN A 223 -18.48 -4.19 -11.65
CA GLN A 223 -19.11 -3.46 -10.57
C GLN A 223 -19.84 -4.46 -9.68
N ALA A 224 -19.47 -4.53 -8.41
CA ALA A 224 -20.14 -5.33 -7.39
C ALA A 224 -20.70 -4.43 -6.27
N GLU A 225 -21.79 -4.85 -5.66
CA GLU A 225 -22.40 -4.17 -4.53
C GLU A 225 -21.99 -4.88 -3.24
N ILE A 226 -21.17 -4.21 -2.42
CA ILE A 226 -20.61 -4.75 -1.18
C ILE A 226 -21.02 -3.83 -0.03
N ALA A 227 -21.71 -4.36 0.98
CA ALA A 227 -22.20 -3.58 2.13
C ALA A 227 -22.98 -2.30 1.72
N GLY A 228 -23.79 -2.38 0.65
CA GLY A 228 -24.56 -1.25 0.13
C GLY A 228 -23.74 -0.21 -0.64
N GLN A 229 -22.45 -0.45 -0.88
CA GLN A 229 -21.57 0.42 -1.67
C GLN A 229 -21.20 -0.23 -3.00
N PRO A 230 -21.30 0.50 -4.13
CA PRO A 230 -20.82 0.01 -5.40
C PRO A 230 -19.29 0.07 -5.47
N VAL A 231 -18.64 -1.08 -5.60
CA VAL A 231 -17.20 -1.23 -5.80
C VAL A 231 -16.96 -1.51 -7.28
N THR A 232 -16.16 -0.67 -7.95
CA THR A 232 -15.86 -0.79 -9.37
C THR A 232 -14.36 -0.96 -9.59
N TRP A 233 -13.94 -2.05 -10.26
CA TRP A 233 -12.53 -2.30 -10.54
C TRP A 233 -12.29 -2.72 -11.98
N LEU A 234 -11.05 -2.51 -12.44
CA LEU A 234 -10.59 -2.89 -13.77
C LEU A 234 -9.69 -4.12 -13.67
N ALA A 235 -10.07 -5.19 -14.35
CA ALA A 235 -9.24 -6.36 -14.58
C ALA A 235 -8.65 -6.30 -16.01
N PRO A 236 -7.32 -6.19 -16.18
CA PRO A 236 -6.72 -6.14 -17.50
C PRO A 236 -6.86 -7.47 -18.24
N HIS A 237 -6.83 -7.41 -19.58
CA HIS A 237 -6.73 -8.60 -20.41
C HIS A 237 -5.42 -9.35 -20.14
N GLN A 238 -5.48 -10.68 -20.14
CA GLN A 238 -4.31 -11.55 -19.90
C GLN A 238 -3.48 -11.70 -21.17
N PHE A 239 -2.84 -10.60 -21.57
CA PHE A 239 -1.88 -10.58 -22.65
C PHE A 239 -0.45 -10.49 -22.10
N SER A 240 0.52 -10.99 -22.87
CA SER A 240 1.93 -10.72 -22.59
C SER A 240 2.20 -9.24 -22.80
N GLN A 241 2.43 -8.51 -21.72
CA GLN A 241 2.69 -7.08 -21.75
C GLN A 241 4.19 -6.80 -21.62
N GLU A 242 4.71 -5.89 -22.43
CA GLU A 242 6.06 -5.34 -22.23
C GLU A 242 6.02 -4.24 -21.18
N LEU A 243 6.92 -4.33 -20.18
CA LEU A 243 6.96 -3.39 -19.06
C LEU A 243 7.69 -2.09 -19.45
N PRO A 244 7.00 -0.94 -19.55
CA PRO A 244 7.61 0.31 -19.98
C PRO A 244 8.67 0.79 -18.96
N PRO A 245 9.82 1.31 -19.42
CA PRO A 245 10.91 1.76 -18.54
C PRO A 245 10.61 3.03 -17.75
N GLU A 246 9.58 3.78 -18.16
CA GLU A 246 9.20 5.05 -17.55
C GLU A 246 8.50 4.88 -16.20
N VAL A 247 7.95 3.68 -15.93
CA VAL A 247 7.15 3.41 -14.73
C VAL A 247 8.05 2.97 -13.58
N ASP A 248 7.92 3.65 -12.44
CA ASP A 248 8.63 3.30 -11.21
C ASP A 248 7.87 2.20 -10.43
N PHE A 249 8.20 0.94 -10.71
CA PHE A 249 7.61 -0.21 -10.03
C PHE A 249 7.89 -0.24 -8.53
N ARG A 250 8.96 0.40 -8.04
CA ARG A 250 9.26 0.43 -6.60
C ARG A 250 8.18 1.22 -5.85
N VAL A 251 7.69 2.30 -6.46
CA VAL A 251 6.55 3.05 -5.93
C VAL A 251 5.29 2.19 -5.96
N MET A 252 5.00 1.53 -7.09
CA MET A 252 3.83 0.64 -7.20
C MET A 252 3.85 -0.50 -6.18
N LEU A 253 5.00 -1.11 -5.93
CA LEU A 253 5.15 -2.18 -4.93
C LEU A 253 4.86 -1.70 -3.50
N THR A 254 5.18 -0.44 -3.17
CA THR A 254 4.82 0.13 -1.86
C THR A 254 3.31 0.37 -1.72
N PHE A 255 2.63 0.75 -2.80
CA PHE A 255 1.16 0.79 -2.82
C PHE A 255 0.56 -0.61 -2.68
N LEU A 256 1.08 -1.57 -3.46
CA LEU A 256 0.65 -2.97 -3.40
C LEU A 256 0.83 -3.55 -1.99
N GLU A 257 1.92 -3.24 -1.29
CA GLU A 257 2.14 -3.65 0.09
C GLU A 257 1.02 -3.19 1.04
N PHE A 258 0.64 -1.91 0.94
CA PHE A 258 -0.47 -1.37 1.73
C PHE A 258 -1.82 -2.00 1.34
N TYR A 259 -2.09 -2.10 0.05
CA TYR A 259 -3.34 -2.65 -0.46
C TYR A 259 -3.51 -4.14 -0.14
N ARG A 260 -2.43 -4.95 -0.18
CA ARG A 260 -2.46 -6.34 0.29
C ARG A 260 -2.88 -6.43 1.76
N ALA A 261 -2.32 -5.58 2.62
CA ALA A 261 -2.71 -5.55 4.03
C ALA A 261 -4.17 -5.13 4.22
N MET A 262 -4.63 -4.10 3.50
CA MET A 262 -6.02 -3.63 3.54
C MET A 262 -7.01 -4.71 3.07
N VAL A 263 -6.77 -5.33 1.91
CA VAL A 263 -7.64 -6.35 1.33
C VAL A 263 -7.71 -7.60 2.21
N LYS A 264 -6.62 -7.99 2.89
CA LYS A 264 -6.68 -9.05 3.91
C LYS A 264 -7.68 -8.76 5.02
N PHE A 265 -7.71 -7.54 5.54
CA PHE A 265 -8.67 -7.14 6.57
C PHE A 265 -10.11 -7.12 6.04
N VAL A 266 -10.29 -6.61 4.82
CA VAL A 266 -11.60 -6.55 4.18
C VAL A 266 -12.12 -7.97 3.92
N ASN A 267 -11.33 -8.82 3.27
CA ASN A 267 -11.69 -10.23 3.01
C ASN A 267 -11.98 -10.97 4.32
N TYR A 268 -11.16 -10.81 5.37
CA TYR A 268 -11.44 -11.42 6.66
C TYR A 268 -12.83 -11.04 7.20
N ARG A 269 -13.20 -9.76 7.13
CA ARG A 269 -14.52 -9.30 7.58
C ARG A 269 -15.65 -9.83 6.70
N LEU A 270 -15.50 -9.75 5.37
CA LEU A 270 -16.48 -10.21 4.39
C LEU A 270 -16.76 -11.72 4.50
N TYR A 271 -15.72 -12.52 4.69
CA TYR A 271 -15.86 -13.97 4.88
C TYR A 271 -16.56 -14.30 6.21
N ASN A 272 -16.23 -13.58 7.29
CA ASN A 272 -16.91 -13.74 8.57
C ASN A 272 -18.40 -13.35 8.50
N GLU A 273 -18.76 -12.34 7.71
CA GLU A 273 -20.16 -11.96 7.47
C GLU A 273 -20.93 -13.04 6.71
N LEU A 274 -20.28 -13.71 5.75
CA LEU A 274 -20.81 -14.94 5.12
C LEU A 274 -20.68 -16.18 6.03
N GLY A 275 -20.05 -16.03 7.21
CA GLY A 275 -19.64 -17.06 8.17
C GLY A 275 -18.86 -18.23 7.57
N LEU A 276 -17.92 -17.88 6.70
CA LEU A 276 -16.93 -18.77 6.12
C LEU A 276 -15.59 -18.56 6.83
N GLU A 277 -14.80 -19.62 6.99
CA GLU A 277 -13.46 -19.53 7.59
C GLU A 277 -12.50 -18.78 6.66
N TYR A 278 -11.73 -17.83 7.21
CA TYR A 278 -10.68 -17.11 6.49
C TYR A 278 -9.31 -17.40 7.10
N PRO A 279 -8.27 -17.69 6.29
CA PRO A 279 -8.29 -17.77 4.82
C PRO A 279 -8.96 -19.05 4.30
N PRO A 280 -9.58 -19.04 3.10
CA PRO A 280 -10.13 -20.24 2.50
C PRO A 280 -9.01 -21.25 2.22
N LYS A 281 -9.26 -22.51 2.54
CA LYS A 281 -8.34 -23.62 2.28
C LYS A 281 -8.28 -23.88 0.77
N ARG A 282 -7.10 -24.28 0.28
CA ARG A 282 -6.85 -24.57 -1.14
C ARG A 282 -6.47 -26.02 -1.34
N ASP A 283 -7.19 -26.69 -2.23
CA ASP A 283 -6.82 -28.01 -2.71
C ASP A 283 -5.64 -27.91 -3.69
N ALA A 284 -4.43 -28.20 -3.20
CA ALA A 284 -3.19 -28.17 -4.01
C ALA A 284 -3.25 -29.05 -5.28
N VAL A 285 -4.08 -30.10 -5.28
CA VAL A 285 -4.27 -31.01 -6.42
C VAL A 285 -5.11 -30.36 -7.52
N LYS A 286 -6.12 -29.57 -7.16
CA LYS A 286 -7.02 -28.91 -8.13
C LYS A 286 -6.42 -27.62 -8.66
N ASP A 287 -5.60 -26.92 -7.88
CA ASP A 287 -4.85 -25.73 -8.34
C ASP A 287 -4.01 -26.02 -9.60
N ASN A 288 -3.47 -27.23 -9.76
CA ASN A 288 -2.69 -27.62 -10.94
C ASN A 288 -3.52 -27.91 -12.20
N SER A 289 -4.84 -28.05 -12.10
CA SER A 289 -5.73 -28.49 -13.19
C SER A 289 -6.30 -27.35 -14.04
N ALA A 290 -5.69 -26.16 -14.00
CA ALA A 290 -6.11 -24.95 -14.72
C ALA A 290 -7.49 -24.37 -14.33
N SER A 291 -8.11 -24.89 -13.27
CA SER A 291 -9.31 -24.32 -12.65
C SER A 291 -9.03 -23.89 -11.21
N GLU A 292 -8.19 -22.84 -11.08
CA GLU A 292 -7.77 -22.25 -9.80
C GLU A 292 -8.95 -21.82 -8.92
N MET A 293 -10.09 -21.44 -9.52
CA MET A 293 -11.31 -21.11 -8.78
C MET A 293 -12.12 -22.35 -8.37
N ALA A 294 -12.16 -23.42 -9.18
CA ALA A 294 -12.84 -24.66 -8.80
C ALA A 294 -12.13 -25.37 -7.63
N ALA A 295 -10.82 -25.15 -7.47
CA ALA A 295 -10.06 -25.62 -6.30
C ALA A 295 -10.53 -24.94 -5.00
N LEU A 296 -10.92 -23.67 -5.07
CA LEU A 296 -11.45 -22.89 -3.96
C LEU A 296 -12.94 -23.17 -3.71
N GLU A 297 -13.72 -23.43 -4.75
CA GLU A 297 -15.17 -23.65 -4.67
C GLU A 297 -15.58 -24.97 -4.00
N VAL A 298 -14.75 -26.03 -4.06
CA VAL A 298 -15.15 -27.37 -3.59
C VAL A 298 -15.41 -27.39 -2.09
N GLU A 299 -14.57 -26.77 -1.27
CA GLU A 299 -14.79 -26.76 0.18
C GLU A 299 -15.83 -25.71 0.61
N MET A 300 -15.96 -24.60 -0.13
CA MET A 300 -17.02 -23.62 0.12
C MET A 300 -18.42 -24.18 -0.18
N ARG A 301 -18.53 -25.16 -1.11
CA ARG A 301 -19.76 -25.92 -1.34
C ARG A 301 -20.11 -26.81 -0.16
N ASP A 302 -19.13 -27.39 0.54
CA ASP A 302 -19.40 -28.26 1.69
C ASP A 302 -19.81 -27.44 2.92
N ALA A 303 -19.15 -26.29 3.17
CA ALA A 303 -19.59 -25.31 4.17
C ALA A 303 -20.95 -24.65 3.81
N GLY A 304 -21.17 -24.43 2.51
CA GLY A 304 -22.40 -23.89 1.95
C GLY A 304 -23.59 -24.85 2.06
N LYS A 305 -23.40 -26.15 1.82
CA LYS A 305 -24.45 -27.18 1.97
C LYS A 305 -24.87 -27.37 3.42
N ALA A 306 -23.93 -27.33 4.37
CA ALA A 306 -24.23 -27.40 5.80
C ALA A 306 -25.06 -26.20 6.27
N ARG A 307 -24.85 -25.01 5.67
CA ARG A 307 -25.64 -23.80 5.95
C ARG A 307 -26.90 -23.66 5.13
N GLU A 308 -26.94 -24.08 3.87
CA GLU A 308 -28.15 -24.10 3.04
C GLU A 308 -29.19 -25.04 3.64
N ALA A 309 -28.77 -26.13 4.30
CA ALA A 309 -29.65 -26.97 5.11
C ALA A 309 -30.20 -26.25 6.37
N GLN A 310 -29.43 -25.34 6.98
CA GLN A 310 -29.86 -24.57 8.16
C GLN A 310 -30.64 -23.29 7.79
N ALA A 311 -30.32 -22.68 6.65
CA ALA A 311 -30.96 -21.48 6.11
C ALA A 311 -32.29 -21.83 5.42
N ALA A 312 -32.43 -23.01 4.79
CA ALA A 312 -33.73 -23.48 4.32
C ALA A 312 -34.71 -23.71 5.48
N GLN A 313 -34.24 -24.20 6.63
CA GLN A 313 -35.05 -24.35 7.85
C GLN A 313 -35.37 -23.00 8.52
N ALA A 314 -34.48 -22.00 8.38
CA ALA A 314 -34.72 -20.65 8.89
C ALA A 314 -35.60 -19.81 7.96
N GLU A 315 -35.48 -19.95 6.63
CA GLU A 315 -36.35 -19.31 5.63
C GLU A 315 -37.79 -19.87 5.72
N GLU A 316 -37.98 -21.18 5.92
CA GLU A 316 -39.32 -21.74 6.20
C GLU A 316 -39.93 -21.20 7.52
N ALA A 317 -39.09 -20.87 8.51
CA ALA A 317 -39.53 -20.29 9.77
C ALA A 317 -39.79 -18.78 9.67
N ASP A 318 -38.96 -18.03 8.95
CA ASP A 318 -39.12 -16.57 8.74
C ASP A 318 -40.25 -16.25 7.75
N GLU A 319 -40.50 -17.10 6.75
CA GLU A 319 -41.63 -16.96 5.82
C GLU A 319 -42.97 -17.25 6.54
N ALA A 320 -42.98 -18.16 7.52
CA ALA A 320 -44.12 -18.41 8.40
C ALA A 320 -44.36 -17.27 9.43
N ILE A 321 -43.30 -16.61 9.90
CA ILE A 321 -43.40 -15.45 10.80
C ILE A 321 -43.78 -14.19 10.02
N ALA A 322 -43.21 -13.96 8.83
CA ALA A 322 -43.52 -12.82 7.97
C ALA A 322 -44.97 -12.86 7.45
N THR A 323 -45.50 -14.05 7.12
CA THR A 323 -46.92 -14.21 6.78
C THR A 323 -47.84 -14.00 7.98
N GLY A 324 -47.39 -14.32 9.21
CA GLY A 324 -48.11 -14.01 10.45
C GLY A 324 -48.09 -12.51 10.84
N VAL A 325 -47.00 -11.80 10.57
CA VAL A 325 -46.83 -10.37 10.92
C VAL A 325 -47.41 -9.43 9.85
N ALA A 326 -47.38 -9.82 8.57
CA ALA A 326 -48.03 -9.08 7.48
C ALA A 326 -49.56 -9.09 7.57
N ALA A 327 -50.15 -10.03 8.31
CA ALA A 327 -51.57 -10.04 8.62
C ALA A 327 -51.97 -9.02 9.71
N ASP A 328 -51.01 -8.51 10.49
CA ASP A 328 -51.27 -7.73 11.72
C ASP A 328 -50.88 -6.23 11.60
N PHE A 329 -50.05 -5.85 10.62
CA PHE A 329 -49.69 -4.44 10.38
C PHE A 329 -49.84 -4.05 8.91
N GLY A 330 -50.80 -3.15 8.67
CA GLY A 330 -51.19 -2.65 7.35
C GLY A 330 -50.07 -1.98 6.55
N ASP A 331 -50.22 -2.09 5.23
CA ASP A 331 -49.28 -1.84 4.15
C ASP A 331 -49.13 -0.35 3.76
N GLU A 332 -48.90 0.55 4.73
CA GLU A 332 -49.02 2.02 4.51
C GLU A 332 -47.75 2.87 4.66
N ASN A 333 -46.54 2.30 4.60
CA ASN A 333 -45.31 3.12 4.52
C ASN A 333 -44.61 2.98 3.16
N GLU A 334 -44.53 4.09 2.40
CA GLU A 334 -43.87 4.16 1.08
C GLU A 334 -42.40 3.67 1.13
N GLU A 335 -41.68 3.96 2.23
CA GLU A 335 -40.30 3.51 2.44
C GLU A 335 -40.19 1.98 2.60
N ALA A 336 -41.18 1.35 3.24
CA ALA A 336 -41.23 -0.10 3.42
C ALA A 336 -41.51 -0.81 2.08
N GLN A 337 -42.41 -0.26 1.26
CA GLN A 337 -42.67 -0.77 -0.08
C GLN A 337 -41.46 -0.61 -1.00
N GLU A 338 -40.71 0.50 -0.89
CA GLU A 338 -39.49 0.69 -1.69
C GLU A 338 -38.39 -0.30 -1.28
N MET A 339 -38.25 -0.57 0.02
CA MET A 339 -37.32 -1.58 0.54
C MET A 339 -37.70 -2.99 0.08
N GLN A 340 -38.99 -3.36 0.15
CA GLN A 340 -39.49 -4.64 -0.34
C GLN A 340 -39.26 -4.81 -1.85
N LYS A 341 -39.51 -3.77 -2.66
CA LYS A 341 -39.21 -3.78 -4.11
C LYS A 341 -37.72 -4.00 -4.38
N LYS A 342 -36.83 -3.37 -3.60
CA LYS A 342 -35.38 -3.57 -3.71
C LYS A 342 -34.96 -5.00 -3.37
N LEU A 343 -35.52 -5.57 -2.30
CA LEU A 343 -35.28 -6.96 -1.90
C LEU A 343 -35.79 -7.95 -2.95
N ALA A 344 -37.00 -7.76 -3.46
CA ALA A 344 -37.58 -8.60 -4.52
C ALA A 344 -36.74 -8.53 -5.82
N ALA A 345 -36.27 -7.33 -6.19
CA ALA A 345 -35.37 -7.16 -7.34
C ALA A 345 -34.03 -7.89 -7.12
N ALA A 346 -33.44 -7.79 -5.93
CA ALA A 346 -32.21 -8.49 -5.58
C ALA A 346 -32.38 -10.02 -5.62
N ASN A 347 -33.50 -10.54 -5.12
CA ASN A 347 -33.80 -11.98 -5.15
C ASN A 347 -34.01 -12.49 -6.58
N ARG A 348 -34.73 -11.73 -7.42
CA ARG A 348 -34.86 -12.05 -8.84
C ARG A 348 -33.49 -12.11 -9.52
N MET A 349 -32.61 -11.15 -9.26
CA MET A 349 -31.25 -11.11 -9.82
C MET A 349 -30.44 -12.36 -9.47
N LYS A 350 -30.48 -12.84 -8.23
CA LYS A 350 -29.79 -14.07 -7.79
C LYS A 350 -30.23 -15.32 -8.54
N THR A 351 -31.49 -15.37 -8.98
CA THR A 351 -32.07 -16.54 -9.67
C THR A 351 -31.97 -16.50 -11.20
N THR A 352 -31.56 -15.38 -11.80
CA THR A 352 -31.67 -15.12 -13.25
C THR A 352 -31.05 -16.20 -14.13
N PHE A 353 -29.90 -16.76 -13.73
CA PHE A 353 -29.18 -17.77 -14.51
C PHE A 353 -29.31 -19.19 -13.96
N ARG A 354 -30.18 -19.40 -12.96
CA ARG A 354 -30.34 -20.72 -12.34
C ARG A 354 -30.94 -21.71 -13.35
N GLY A 355 -30.19 -22.76 -13.67
CA GLY A 355 -30.61 -23.80 -14.62
C GLY A 355 -30.24 -23.54 -16.08
N LEU A 356 -29.60 -22.41 -16.40
CA LEU A 356 -29.06 -22.16 -17.73
C LEU A 356 -27.67 -22.82 -17.88
N ARG A 357 -27.41 -23.38 -19.06
CA ARG A 357 -26.10 -23.93 -19.42
C ARG A 357 -25.44 -23.01 -20.44
N VAL A 358 -24.27 -22.46 -20.08
CA VAL A 358 -23.47 -21.61 -20.98
C VAL A 358 -22.36 -22.46 -21.57
N PHE A 359 -22.30 -22.53 -22.91
CA PHE A 359 -21.22 -23.20 -23.62
C PHE A 359 -20.15 -22.16 -23.98
N ILE A 360 -18.95 -22.36 -23.44
CA ILE A 360 -17.81 -21.46 -23.66
C ILE A 360 -16.79 -22.21 -24.51
N ASN A 361 -16.30 -21.55 -25.57
CA ASN A 361 -15.26 -22.13 -26.40
C ASN A 361 -13.95 -22.27 -25.59
N ARG A 362 -13.17 -23.31 -25.88
CA ARG A 362 -11.92 -23.65 -25.17
C ARG A 362 -10.87 -22.53 -25.22
N GLU A 363 -10.93 -21.68 -26.25
CA GLU A 363 -10.00 -20.57 -26.45
C GLU A 363 -10.34 -19.32 -25.61
N VAL A 364 -11.54 -19.27 -25.01
CA VAL A 364 -11.93 -18.14 -24.18
C VAL A 364 -11.24 -18.26 -22.83
N PRO A 365 -10.52 -17.21 -22.36
CA PRO A 365 -9.93 -17.23 -21.04
C PRO A 365 -11.04 -17.38 -19.99
N LEU A 366 -10.96 -18.42 -19.17
CA LEU A 366 -12.00 -18.72 -18.17
C LEU A 366 -12.01 -17.72 -17.01
N ARG A 367 -10.88 -17.02 -16.75
CA ARG A 367 -10.73 -16.17 -15.55
C ARG A 367 -11.75 -15.02 -15.44
N PRO A 368 -12.03 -14.24 -16.50
CA PRO A 368 -13.07 -13.21 -16.47
C PRO A 368 -14.49 -13.80 -16.41
N VAL A 369 -14.65 -15.07 -16.81
CA VAL A 369 -15.95 -15.76 -16.89
C VAL A 369 -16.33 -16.41 -15.56
N TYR A 370 -15.42 -16.51 -14.58
CA TYR A 370 -15.77 -17.00 -13.23
C TYR A 370 -16.89 -16.21 -12.55
N PHE A 371 -17.12 -14.96 -12.96
CA PHE A 371 -18.18 -14.12 -12.45
C PHE A 371 -19.55 -14.36 -13.11
N ALA A 372 -19.61 -15.18 -14.17
CA ALA A 372 -20.82 -15.57 -14.88
C ALA A 372 -21.27 -16.97 -14.42
#